data_AF-A0A087UU46-F1
#
_entry.id   AF-A0A087UU46-F1
#
_cell.length_a   1.000
_cell.length_b   1.000
_cell.length_c   1.000
_cell.angle_alpha   90.00
_cell.angle_beta   90.00
_cell.angle_gamma   90.00
#
_symmetry.space_group_name_H-M   'P 1'
#
loop_
_entity.id
_entity.type
_entity.pdbx_description
1 polymer ?
#
loop_
_entity_poly.entity_id
_entity_poly.type
_entity_poly.pdbx_seq_one_letter_code
_entity_poly.pdbx_strand_id
1 'polypeptide(L)'
;MMIKGLDEWRKALRYLARLMVSEGRISEEDLLFFLTYEEIQELLNTRSPKIIARAVQRQRRYPIMDKYIFPEIIKGVPKPINLIDTPIVATDESIMMKGIPICQGIAEGFVRVALTLEEAAQLKPKEIMLTYSTDIGWTPYFPTLAGVVTELGGLISHGAVVS
;
A
#
# COMPACT_ATOMS: atom_id res chain seq x y z
N MET A 1 6.75 7.57 17.59
CA MET A 1 5.78 8.46 18.30
C MET A 1 4.57 8.79 17.44
N MET A 2 4.76 9.22 16.18
CA MET A 2 3.66 9.57 15.25
C MET A 2 2.71 8.39 14.93
N ILE A 3 3.23 7.20 14.66
CA ILE A 3 2.40 6.00 14.36
C ILE A 3 1.48 5.62 15.53
N LYS A 4 1.99 5.65 16.76
CA LYS A 4 1.16 5.38 17.96
C LYS A 4 0.06 6.43 18.13
N GLY A 5 0.36 7.71 17.84
CA GLY A 5 -0.64 8.77 17.84
C GLY A 5 -1.74 8.54 16.80
N LEU A 6 -1.36 8.17 15.57
CA LEU A 6 -2.33 7.81 14.51
C LEU A 6 -3.21 6.63 14.89
N ASP A 7 -2.66 5.62 15.59
CA ASP A 7 -3.45 4.47 16.05
C ASP A 7 -4.52 4.86 17.09
N GLU A 8 -4.19 5.76 18.01
CA GLU A 8 -5.18 6.29 18.97
C GLU A 8 -6.28 7.09 18.27
N TRP A 9 -5.93 7.92 17.27
CA TRP A 9 -6.92 8.59 16.42
C TRP A 9 -7.79 7.60 15.66
N ARG A 10 -7.21 6.54 15.09
CA ARG A 10 -7.93 5.48 14.40
C ARG A 10 -8.93 4.79 15.34
N LYS A 11 -8.54 4.48 16.58
CA LYS A 11 -9.45 3.90 17.59
C LYS A 11 -10.60 4.85 17.92
N ALA A 12 -10.30 6.12 18.13
CA ALA A 12 -11.31 7.15 18.41
C ALA A 12 -12.31 7.29 17.25
N LEU A 13 -11.83 7.33 16.01
CA LEU A 13 -12.69 7.40 14.82
C LEU A 13 -13.53 6.14 14.63
N ARG A 14 -13.00 4.95 14.91
CA ARG A 14 -13.79 3.70 14.91
C ARG A 14 -14.86 3.68 15.99
N TYR A 15 -14.58 4.24 17.16
CA TYR A 15 -15.58 4.40 18.21
C TYR A 15 -16.67 5.39 17.79
N LEU A 16 -16.29 6.53 17.21
CA LEU A 16 -17.24 7.49 16.65
C LEU A 16 -18.11 6.87 15.56
N ALA A 17 -17.52 6.08 14.65
CA ALA A 17 -18.25 5.39 13.60
C ALA A 17 -19.35 4.47 14.16
N ARG A 18 -19.03 3.69 15.20
CA ARG A 18 -20.00 2.85 15.91
C ARG A 18 -21.17 3.64 16.47
N LEU A 19 -20.89 4.78 17.11
CA LEU A 19 -21.94 5.66 17.63
C LEU A 19 -22.81 6.21 16.50
N MET A 20 -22.20 6.70 15.42
CA MET A 20 -22.91 7.24 14.26
C MET A 20 -23.79 6.20 13.57
N VAL A 21 -23.37 4.93 13.50
CA VAL A 21 -24.20 3.82 13.03
C VAL A 21 -25.39 3.59 13.97
N SER A 22 -25.14 3.53 15.28
CA SER A 22 -26.20 3.33 16.28
C SER A 22 -27.26 4.43 16.28
N GLU A 23 -26.87 5.67 15.95
CA GLU A 23 -27.77 6.82 15.79
C GLU A 23 -28.42 6.90 14.40
N GLY A 24 -28.10 5.97 13.49
CA GLY A 24 -28.62 5.91 12.13
C GLY A 24 -28.10 7.04 11.22
N ARG A 25 -26.95 7.64 11.53
CA ARG A 25 -26.35 8.73 10.74
C ARG A 25 -25.59 8.21 9.52
N ILE A 26 -24.91 7.08 9.67
CA ILE A 26 -24.21 6.36 8.60
C ILE A 26 -24.68 4.91 8.58
N SER A 27 -24.61 4.25 7.43
CA SER A 27 -25.11 2.88 7.26
C SER A 27 -24.20 1.81 7.86
N GLU A 28 -22.89 2.07 7.89
CA GLU A 28 -21.86 1.15 8.35
C GLU A 28 -20.65 1.91 8.85
N GLU A 29 -19.82 1.27 9.69
CA GLU A 29 -18.70 1.93 10.36
C GLU A 29 -17.62 2.42 9.38
N ASP A 30 -17.27 1.60 8.39
CA ASP A 30 -16.18 1.93 7.47
C ASP A 30 -16.52 3.07 6.50
N LEU A 31 -17.81 3.41 6.34
CA LEU A 31 -18.22 4.58 5.56
C LEU A 31 -17.63 5.88 6.12
N LEU A 32 -17.31 5.92 7.41
CA LEU A 32 -16.67 7.07 8.05
C LEU A 32 -15.34 7.44 7.39
N PHE A 33 -14.57 6.46 6.90
CA PHE A 33 -13.28 6.70 6.25
C PHE A 33 -13.39 7.30 4.84
N PHE A 34 -14.62 7.43 4.31
CA PHE A 34 -14.90 8.08 3.03
C PHE A 34 -15.50 9.48 3.19
N LEU A 35 -15.52 10.00 4.42
CA LEU A 35 -15.92 11.36 4.76
C LEU A 35 -14.69 12.24 5.04
N THR A 36 -14.77 13.52 4.70
CA THR A 36 -13.80 14.50 5.22
C THR A 36 -14.12 14.86 6.66
N TYR A 37 -13.16 15.47 7.37
CA TYR A 37 -13.38 15.92 8.75
C TYR A 37 -14.56 16.90 8.86
N GLU A 38 -14.68 17.82 7.91
CA GLU A 38 -15.77 18.80 7.84
C GLU A 38 -17.12 18.10 7.61
N GLU A 39 -17.15 17.10 6.72
CA GLU A 39 -18.35 16.31 6.45
C GLU A 39 -18.79 15.48 7.68
N ILE A 40 -17.84 14.97 8.47
CA ILE A 40 -18.13 14.31 9.75
C ILE A 40 -18.74 15.33 10.72
N GLN A 41 -18.12 16.50 10.91
CA GLN A 41 -18.66 17.55 11.79
C GLN A 41 -20.07 17.99 11.37
N GLU A 42 -20.31 18.14 10.08
CA GLU A 42 -21.64 18.49 9.56
C GLU A 42 -22.65 17.37 9.83
N LEU A 43 -22.28 16.10 9.64
CA LEU A 43 -23.13 14.95 9.94
C LEU A 43 -23.38 14.71 11.43
N LEU A 44 -22.57 15.26 12.33
CA LEU A 44 -22.86 15.23 13.77
C LEU A 44 -23.96 16.23 14.15
N ASN A 45 -23.97 17.39 13.48
CA ASN A 45 -24.97 18.44 13.72
C ASN A 45 -26.22 18.29 12.85
N THR A 46 -26.14 17.57 11.74
CA THR A 46 -27.20 17.42 10.73
C THR A 46 -27.43 15.96 10.36
N ARG A 47 -28.36 15.70 9.43
CA ARG A 47 -28.57 14.38 8.81
C ARG A 47 -28.58 14.48 7.28
N SER A 48 -27.62 15.22 6.72
CA SER A 48 -27.58 15.54 5.29
C SER A 48 -27.42 14.29 4.41
N PRO A 49 -28.45 13.88 3.62
CA PRO A 49 -28.36 12.69 2.77
C PRO A 49 -27.37 12.89 1.61
N LYS A 50 -27.10 14.14 1.23
CA LYS A 50 -26.14 14.49 0.17
C LYS A 50 -24.72 14.10 0.54
N ILE A 51 -24.33 14.27 1.81
CA ILE A 51 -23.00 13.89 2.29
C ILE A 51 -22.83 12.37 2.25
N ILE A 52 -23.85 11.65 2.73
CA ILE A 52 -23.88 10.18 2.70
C ILE A 52 -23.75 9.67 1.27
N ALA A 53 -24.51 10.23 0.32
CA ALA A 53 -24.42 9.84 -1.08
C ALA A 53 -23.01 10.04 -1.67
N ARG A 54 -22.32 11.14 -1.32
CA ARG A 54 -20.93 11.38 -1.75
C ARG A 54 -19.95 10.38 -1.15
N ALA A 55 -20.08 10.08 0.14
CA ALA A 55 -19.23 9.09 0.80
C ALA A 55 -19.39 7.70 0.18
N VAL A 56 -20.64 7.26 -0.05
CA VAL A 56 -20.94 5.98 -0.72
C VAL A 56 -20.36 5.97 -2.13
N GLN A 57 -20.43 7.07 -2.86
CA GLN A 57 -19.82 7.17 -4.19
C GLN A 57 -18.30 7.02 -4.14
N ARG A 58 -17.62 7.64 -3.17
CA ARG A 58 -16.16 7.50 -2.98
C ARG A 58 -15.80 6.06 -2.63
N GLN A 59 -16.53 5.44 -1.70
CA GLN A 59 -16.34 4.04 -1.32
C GLN A 59 -16.46 3.09 -2.52
N ARG A 60 -17.47 3.28 -3.37
CA ARG A 60 -17.65 2.48 -4.58
C ARG A 60 -16.52 2.66 -5.60
N ARG A 61 -15.91 3.84 -5.66
CA ARG A 61 -14.82 4.14 -6.60
C ARG A 61 -13.44 3.72 -6.07
N TYR A 62 -13.31 3.53 -4.76
CA TYR A 62 -12.03 3.22 -4.13
C TYR A 62 -11.32 2.00 -4.73
N PRO A 63 -11.97 0.84 -4.96
CA PRO A 63 -11.29 -0.33 -5.55
C PRO A 63 -10.73 -0.11 -6.95
N ILE A 64 -11.24 0.88 -7.69
CA ILE A 64 -10.74 1.25 -9.02
C ILE A 64 -9.58 2.22 -8.85
N MET A 65 -9.71 3.21 -7.97
CA MET A 65 -8.68 4.23 -7.73
C MET A 65 -7.43 3.65 -7.07
N ASP A 66 -7.59 2.65 -6.20
CA ASP A 66 -6.51 1.95 -5.51
C ASP A 66 -5.55 1.24 -6.49
N LYS A 67 -6.04 0.90 -7.69
CA LYS A 67 -5.24 0.29 -8.76
C LYS A 67 -4.49 1.29 -9.63
N TYR A 68 -4.70 2.59 -9.45
CA TYR A 68 -4.03 3.60 -10.27
C TYR A 68 -2.58 3.77 -9.85
N ILE A 69 -1.69 3.54 -10.81
CA ILE A 69 -0.26 3.81 -10.66
C ILE A 69 0.02 5.12 -11.39
N PHE A 70 0.71 6.05 -10.73
CA PHE A 70 1.07 7.35 -11.29
C PHE A 70 2.58 7.44 -11.49
N PRO A 71 3.05 8.22 -12.48
CA PRO A 71 4.48 8.45 -12.64
C PRO A 71 5.03 9.22 -11.43
N GLU A 72 6.30 8.99 -11.10
CA GLU A 72 7.00 9.64 -9.98
C GLU A 72 6.98 11.17 -10.11
N ILE A 73 7.09 11.68 -11.35
CA ILE A 73 6.99 13.10 -11.65
C ILE A 73 5.76 13.35 -12.53
N ILE A 74 4.81 14.10 -11.98
CA ILE A 74 3.59 14.51 -12.68
C ILE A 74 3.71 15.99 -13.05
N LYS A 75 3.44 16.32 -14.31
CA LYS A 75 3.32 17.70 -14.79
C LYS A 75 1.89 17.95 -15.26
N GLY A 76 1.21 18.91 -14.64
CA GLY A 76 -0.19 19.20 -14.95
C GLY A 76 -1.14 18.18 -14.30
N VAL A 77 -2.18 17.77 -15.02
CA VAL A 77 -3.22 16.88 -14.49
C VAL A 77 -2.67 15.45 -14.34
N PRO A 78 -2.74 14.83 -13.15
CA PRO A 78 -2.36 13.44 -12.93
C PRO A 78 -3.10 12.48 -13.87
N LYS A 79 -2.36 11.65 -14.60
CA LYS A 79 -2.89 10.56 -15.41
C LYS A 79 -2.27 9.24 -14.95
N PRO A 80 -3.07 8.19 -14.72
CA PRO A 80 -2.53 6.88 -14.39
C PRO A 80 -1.80 6.28 -15.59
N ILE A 81 -0.81 5.43 -15.30
CA ILE A 81 -0.07 4.65 -16.28
C ILE A 81 -0.85 3.35 -16.54
N ASN A 82 -1.00 2.96 -17.80
CA ASN A 82 -1.49 1.64 -18.18
C ASN A 82 -0.31 0.68 -18.34
N LEU A 83 -0.12 -0.24 -17.40
CA LEU A 83 0.96 -1.24 -17.46
C LEU A 83 0.70 -2.36 -18.50
N ILE A 84 -0.55 -2.51 -18.97
CA ILE A 84 -0.97 -3.56 -19.91
C ILE A 84 -0.33 -3.39 -21.30
N ASP A 85 0.05 -2.16 -21.67
CA ASP A 85 0.65 -1.86 -22.97
C ASP A 85 2.18 -1.99 -22.98
N THR A 86 2.79 -2.46 -21.89
CA THR A 86 4.24 -2.68 -21.85
C THR A 86 4.56 -3.97 -22.60
N PRO A 87 5.22 -3.94 -23.77
CA PRO A 87 5.55 -5.16 -24.48
C PRO A 87 6.49 -6.00 -23.61
N ILE A 88 6.03 -7.18 -23.21
CA ILE A 88 6.90 -8.20 -22.61
C ILE A 88 7.81 -8.66 -23.75
N VAL A 89 9.01 -8.09 -23.82
CA VAL A 89 10.04 -8.54 -24.76
C VAL A 89 10.55 -9.88 -24.22
N ALA A 90 9.93 -10.97 -24.66
CA ALA A 90 10.48 -12.31 -24.47
C ALA A 90 11.71 -12.42 -25.38
N THR A 91 12.89 -12.09 -24.86
CA THR A 91 14.16 -12.43 -25.51
C THR A 91 14.50 -13.88 -25.16
N ASP A 92 14.84 -14.69 -26.18
CA ASP A 92 15.35 -16.07 -26.03
C ASP A 92 16.75 -16.14 -25.37
N GLU A 93 17.31 -15.00 -24.95
CA GLU A 93 18.59 -14.86 -24.26
C GLU A 93 18.40 -14.58 -22.77
N SER A 94 19.42 -14.92 -21.97
CA SER A 94 19.47 -14.70 -20.52
C SER A 94 19.01 -13.28 -20.15
N ILE A 95 17.84 -13.17 -19.52
CA ILE A 95 17.28 -11.89 -19.08
C ILE A 95 18.14 -11.37 -17.94
N MET A 96 18.93 -10.33 -18.23
CA MET A 96 19.73 -9.62 -17.23
C MET A 96 19.03 -8.30 -16.87
N MET A 97 18.42 -8.26 -15.69
CA MET A 97 17.87 -7.02 -15.12
C MET A 97 18.94 -6.26 -14.34
N LYS A 98 18.96 -4.93 -14.47
CA LYS A 98 19.88 -4.05 -13.75
C LYS A 98 19.10 -3.25 -12.72
N GLY A 99 19.63 -3.15 -11.51
CA GLY A 99 19.09 -2.33 -10.43
C GLY A 99 20.19 -1.52 -9.74
N ILE A 100 19.83 -0.88 -8.64
CA ILE A 100 20.77 -0.16 -7.78
C ILE A 100 21.32 -1.17 -6.76
N PRO A 101 22.64 -1.42 -6.72
CA PRO A 101 23.23 -2.29 -5.72
C PRO A 101 23.17 -1.61 -4.36
N ILE A 102 22.73 -2.35 -3.34
CA ILE A 102 22.57 -1.83 -1.98
C ILE A 102 23.56 -2.50 -1.02
N CYS A 103 23.65 -3.83 -1.04
CA CYS A 103 24.63 -4.59 -0.26
C CYS A 103 25.61 -5.31 -1.20
N GLN A 104 26.85 -5.47 -0.75
CA GLN A 104 27.86 -6.25 -1.48
C GLN A 104 27.60 -7.75 -1.27
N GLY A 105 27.53 -8.50 -2.35
CA GLY A 105 27.35 -9.95 -2.30
C GLY A 105 26.89 -10.52 -3.63
N ILE A 106 26.99 -11.84 -3.76
CA ILE A 106 26.42 -12.61 -4.86
C ILE A 106 25.63 -13.74 -4.23
N ALA A 107 24.36 -13.87 -4.61
CA ALA A 107 23.47 -14.91 -4.13
C ALA A 107 22.74 -15.56 -5.30
N GLU A 108 22.49 -16.86 -5.17
CA GLU A 108 21.70 -17.65 -6.11
C GLU A 108 20.64 -18.41 -5.31
N GLY A 109 19.41 -18.40 -5.79
CA GLY A 109 18.29 -19.03 -5.12
C GLY A 109 16.98 -18.89 -5.90
N PHE A 110 15.96 -19.59 -5.45
CA PHE A 110 14.62 -19.46 -6.02
C PHE A 110 14.05 -18.07 -5.73
N VAL A 111 13.62 -17.38 -6.78
CA VAL A 111 12.96 -16.08 -6.66
C VAL A 111 11.49 -16.31 -6.31
N ARG A 112 11.01 -15.68 -5.24
CA ARG A 112 9.59 -15.63 -4.88
C ARG A 112 9.11 -14.18 -4.95
N VAL A 113 8.03 -13.97 -5.69
CA VAL A 113 7.31 -12.69 -5.67
C VAL A 113 6.40 -12.67 -4.43
N ALA A 114 6.61 -11.71 -3.54
CA ALA A 114 5.81 -11.48 -2.35
C ALA A 114 5.42 -10.00 -2.29
N LEU A 115 4.18 -9.70 -2.68
CA LEU A 115 3.61 -8.34 -2.70
C LEU A 115 2.91 -7.99 -1.38
N THR A 116 2.62 -9.00 -0.55
CA THR A 116 1.97 -8.82 0.76
C THR A 116 2.76 -9.51 1.88
N LEU A 117 2.49 -9.12 3.14
CA LEU A 117 3.10 -9.78 4.30
C LEU A 117 2.61 -11.22 4.46
N GLU A 118 1.38 -11.52 4.03
CA GLU A 118 0.81 -12.86 3.99
C GLU A 118 1.55 -13.77 3.01
N GLU A 119 1.95 -13.24 1.85
CA GLU A 119 2.78 -13.96 0.88
C GLU A 119 4.22 -14.10 1.39
N ALA A 120 4.75 -13.06 2.06
CA ALA A 120 6.07 -13.11 2.70
C ALA A 120 6.15 -14.19 3.78
N ALA A 121 5.06 -14.47 4.50
CA ALA A 121 5.01 -15.55 5.50
C ALA A 121 5.24 -16.95 4.90
N GLN A 122 5.15 -17.10 3.58
CA GLN A 122 5.41 -18.36 2.87
C GLN A 122 6.84 -18.48 2.33
N LEU A 123 7.69 -17.47 2.55
CA LEU A 123 9.09 -17.49 2.14
C LEU A 123 9.83 -18.64 2.82
N LYS A 124 10.64 -19.35 2.04
CA LYS A 124 11.48 -20.42 2.55
C LYS A 124 12.92 -19.91 2.78
N PRO A 125 13.66 -20.55 3.71
CA PRO A 125 15.07 -20.23 3.90
C PRO A 125 15.86 -20.32 2.58
N LYS A 126 16.74 -19.33 2.35
CA LYS A 126 17.58 -19.18 1.15
C LYS A 126 16.84 -18.83 -0.14
N GLU A 127 15.55 -18.49 -0.09
CA GLU A 127 14.87 -17.87 -1.24
C GLU A 127 15.34 -16.41 -1.42
N ILE A 128 15.18 -15.89 -2.65
CA ILE A 128 15.36 -14.48 -2.98
C ILE A 128 13.96 -13.86 -3.07
N MET A 129 13.69 -12.84 -2.25
CA MET A 129 12.40 -12.16 -2.24
C MET A 129 12.36 -11.05 -3.28
N LEU A 130 11.33 -11.03 -4.13
CA LEU A 130 10.99 -9.91 -5.01
C LEU A 130 9.71 -9.24 -4.49
N THR A 131 9.76 -7.94 -4.21
CA THR A 131 8.59 -7.18 -3.75
C THR A 131 8.55 -5.79 -4.38
N TYR A 132 7.43 -5.07 -4.20
CA TYR A 132 7.32 -3.70 -4.69
C TYR A 132 8.15 -2.73 -3.86
N SER A 133 7.98 -2.74 -2.54
CA SER A 133 8.75 -1.93 -1.60
C SER A 133 8.79 -2.61 -0.23
N THR A 134 9.72 -2.18 0.63
CA THR A 134 9.86 -2.74 1.98
C THR A 134 9.66 -1.67 3.04
N ASP A 135 9.08 -2.10 4.16
CA ASP A 135 8.93 -1.33 5.40
C ASP A 135 9.37 -2.16 6.62
N ILE A 136 9.19 -1.62 7.83
CA ILE A 136 9.59 -2.28 9.09
C ILE A 136 8.97 -3.68 9.24
N GLY A 137 7.76 -3.90 8.71
CA GLY A 137 7.04 -5.17 8.78
C GLY A 137 7.74 -6.31 8.05
N TRP A 138 8.65 -6.02 7.12
CA TRP A 138 9.38 -7.02 6.34
C TRP A 138 10.66 -7.51 7.03
N THR A 139 11.17 -6.74 8.00
CA THR A 139 12.42 -7.01 8.73
C THR A 139 12.54 -8.44 9.29
N PRO A 140 11.48 -9.05 9.87
CA PRO A 140 11.59 -10.40 10.45
C PRO A 140 11.96 -11.49 9.43
N TYR A 141 11.71 -11.26 8.14
CA TYR A 141 11.98 -12.24 7.09
C TYR A 141 13.42 -12.21 6.58
N PHE A 142 14.07 -11.04 6.62
CA PHE A 142 15.40 -10.82 6.03
C PHE A 142 16.48 -11.80 6.49
N PRO A 143 16.59 -12.18 7.79
CA PRO A 143 17.64 -13.08 8.25
C PRO A 143 17.61 -14.47 7.59
N THR A 144 16.50 -14.86 6.99
CA THR A 144 16.33 -16.19 6.37
C THR A 144 16.55 -16.18 4.86
N LEU A 145 16.59 -15.01 4.23
CA LEU A 145 16.64 -14.87 2.77
C LEU A 145 18.08 -14.94 2.25
N ALA A 146 18.23 -15.42 1.02
CA ALA A 146 19.50 -15.34 0.29
C ALA A 146 19.70 -13.95 -0.36
N GLY A 147 18.60 -13.23 -0.62
CA GLY A 147 18.65 -11.89 -1.19
C GLY A 147 17.27 -11.23 -1.24
N VAL A 148 17.26 -9.91 -1.46
CA VAL A 148 16.06 -9.10 -1.59
C VAL A 148 16.17 -8.22 -2.83
N VAL A 149 15.10 -8.15 -3.61
CA VAL A 149 14.95 -7.29 -4.79
C VAL A 149 13.66 -6.50 -4.62
N THR A 150 13.71 -5.19 -4.85
CA THR A 150 12.55 -4.29 -4.74
C THR A 150 12.37 -3.47 -6.00
N GLU A 151 11.13 -3.28 -6.46
CA GLU A 151 10.83 -2.40 -7.61
C GLU A 151 11.03 -0.91 -7.28
N LEU A 152 10.61 -0.50 -6.08
CA LEU A 152 10.84 0.83 -5.52
C LEU A 152 11.80 0.72 -4.34
N GLY A 153 12.92 1.41 -4.46
CA GLY A 153 13.92 1.52 -3.40
C GLY A 153 15.06 2.44 -3.84
N GLY A 154 15.45 3.33 -2.94
CA GLY A 154 16.71 4.08 -3.03
C GLY A 154 17.70 3.58 -1.97
N LEU A 155 18.93 4.09 -2.04
CA LEU A 155 20.00 3.81 -1.07
C LEU A 155 19.62 4.08 0.41
N ILE A 156 18.54 4.82 0.66
CA ILE A 156 18.06 5.22 2.00
C ILE A 156 16.71 4.55 2.36
N SER A 157 16.25 3.60 1.54
CA SER A 157 15.01 2.85 1.84
C SER A 157 15.19 1.94 3.07
N HIS A 158 14.08 1.57 3.72
CA HIS A 158 14.12 0.69 4.89
C HIS A 158 14.82 -0.65 4.57
N GLY A 159 14.52 -1.24 3.40
CA GLY A 159 15.24 -2.40 2.88
C GLY A 159 16.74 -2.14 2.81
N ALA A 160 17.17 -0.96 2.35
CA ALA A 160 18.59 -0.67 2.17
C ALA A 160 19.43 -0.58 3.44
N VAL A 161 18.81 -0.22 4.57
CA VAL A 161 19.52 -0.07 5.85
C VAL A 161 19.59 -1.38 6.62
N VAL A 162 18.65 -2.30 6.37
CA VAL A 162 18.47 -3.53 7.16
C VAL A 162 18.90 -4.79 6.40
N SER A 163 19.15 -4.69 5.09
CA SER A 163 19.66 -5.79 4.25
C SER A 163 21.12 -6.13 4.51
#